data_AF-A0A5C6UAP3-F1
#
_entry.id   AF-A0A5C6UAP3-F1
#
_cell.length_a   1.000
_cell.length_b   1.000
_cell.length_c   1.000
_cell.angle_alpha   90.00
_cell.angle_beta   90.00
_cell.angle_gamma   90.00
#
_symmetry.space_group_name_H-M   'P 1'
#
loop_
_entity.id
_entity.type
_entity.pdbx_description
1 polymer ?
#
loop_
_entity_poly.entity_id
_entity_poly.type
_entity_poly.pdbx_seq_one_letter_code
_entity_poly.pdbx_strand_id
1 'polypeptide(L)'
;MTPYPTLEAERDDKNLVILQSLICLLREKNILSRADIEELCATVQARATDQAHDPLPCAAKSAQAAASEIARIGDYVGHRYGGKHRRAN
;
A
#
# COMPACT_ATOMS: atom_id res chain seq x y z
N MET A 1 -20.63 -3.59 -27.03
CA MET A 1 -20.96 -4.12 -25.69
C MET A 1 -19.89 -3.64 -24.72
N THR A 2 -20.10 -2.45 -24.15
CA THR A 2 -19.30 -1.86 -23.07
C THR A 2 -20.22 -0.94 -22.26
N PRO A 3 -19.98 -0.70 -20.96
CA PRO A 3 -19.17 -1.46 -20.01
C PRO A 3 -19.91 -1.76 -18.67
N TYR A 4 -19.38 -2.62 -17.80
CA TYR A 4 -19.75 -2.66 -16.38
C TYR A 4 -18.64 -1.98 -15.53
N PRO A 5 -18.31 -0.70 -15.74
CA PRO A 5 -17.19 -0.06 -15.04
C PRO A 5 -17.50 0.15 -13.55
N THR A 6 -18.78 0.23 -13.18
CA THR A 6 -19.22 0.57 -11.83
C THR A 6 -18.96 -0.54 -10.83
N LEU A 7 -19.14 -1.82 -11.23
CA LEU A 7 -18.95 -2.96 -10.31
C LEU A 7 -17.47 -3.28 -10.06
N GLU A 8 -16.62 -3.06 -11.06
CA GLU A 8 -15.17 -3.24 -10.91
C GLU A 8 -14.57 -2.14 -10.04
N ALA A 9 -14.95 -0.88 -10.27
CA ALA A 9 -14.54 0.25 -9.42
C ALA A 9 -14.98 0.06 -7.96
N GLU A 10 -16.23 -0.35 -7.71
CA GLU A 10 -16.71 -0.63 -6.34
C GLU A 10 -15.97 -1.79 -5.66
N ARG A 11 -15.55 -2.80 -6.44
CA ARG A 11 -14.77 -3.93 -5.91
C ARG A 11 -13.36 -3.50 -5.57
N ASP A 12 -12.74 -2.68 -6.41
CA ASP A 12 -11.41 -2.14 -6.19
C ASP A 12 -11.37 -1.21 -4.98
N ASP A 13 -12.38 -0.35 -4.80
CA ASP A 13 -12.52 0.50 -3.61
C ASP A 13 -12.67 -0.33 -2.32
N LYS A 14 -13.49 -1.39 -2.34
CA LYS A 14 -13.64 -2.31 -1.20
C LYS A 14 -12.32 -3.03 -0.88
N ASN A 15 -11.57 -3.45 -1.89
CA ASN A 15 -10.28 -4.10 -1.72
C ASN A 15 -9.26 -3.14 -1.08
N LEU A 16 -9.26 -1.86 -1.46
CA LEU A 16 -8.41 -0.83 -0.86
C LEU A 16 -8.74 -0.59 0.62
N VAL A 17 -10.04 -0.50 0.96
CA VAL A 17 -10.48 -0.35 2.36
C VAL A 17 -10.06 -1.56 3.21
N ILE A 18 -10.18 -2.78 2.67
CA ILE A 18 -9.72 -4.00 3.34
C ILE A 18 -8.21 -3.95 3.56
N LEU A 19 -7.42 -3.62 2.54
CA LEU A 19 -5.97 -3.54 2.64
C LEU A 19 -5.52 -2.50 3.69
N GLN A 20 -6.11 -1.31 3.67
CA GLN A 20 -5.84 -0.27 4.66
C GLN A 20 -6.16 -0.75 6.09
N SER A 21 -7.33 -1.38 6.26
CA SER A 21 -7.77 -1.91 7.56
C SER A 21 -6.82 -2.99 8.07
N LEU A 22 -6.39 -3.90 7.20
CA LEU A 22 -5.43 -4.95 7.54
C LEU A 22 -4.07 -4.38 7.95
N ILE A 23 -3.52 -3.43 7.19
CA ILE A 23 -2.22 -2.80 7.51
C ILE A 23 -2.29 -2.12 8.89
N CYS A 24 -3.38 -1.41 9.18
CA CYS A 24 -3.60 -0.78 10.49
C CYS A 24 -3.67 -1.82 11.62
N LEU A 25 -4.47 -2.88 11.44
CA LEU A 25 -4.61 -3.97 12.43
C LEU A 25 -3.27 -4.68 12.71
N LEU A 26 -2.51 -5.03 11.66
CA LEU A 26 -1.22 -5.69 11.80
C LEU A 26 -0.20 -4.79 12.53
N ARG A 27 -0.23 -3.47 12.27
CA ARG A 27 0.61 -2.50 12.98
C ARG A 27 0.19 -2.32 14.45
N GLU A 28 -1.11 -2.31 14.73
CA GLU A 28 -1.63 -2.27 16.10
C GLU A 28 -1.17 -3.49 16.91
N LYS A 29 -1.20 -4.67 16.27
CA LYS A 29 -0.74 -5.93 16.87
C LYS A 29 0.79 -6.10 16.91
N ASN A 30 1.55 -5.10 16.44
CA ASN A 30 3.01 -5.14 16.30
C ASN A 30 3.52 -6.33 15.44
N ILE A 31 2.68 -6.84 14.53
CA ILE A 31 3.06 -7.84 13.54
C ILE A 31 3.84 -7.16 12.40
N LEU A 32 3.38 -5.98 11.98
CA LEU A 32 4.15 -5.10 11.11
C LEU A 32 4.85 -4.01 11.93
N SER A 33 6.15 -3.91 11.73
CA SER A 33 6.97 -2.82 12.21
C SER A 33 6.81 -1.57 11.32
N ARG A 34 7.47 -0.49 11.71
CA ARG A 34 7.55 0.71 10.86
C ARG A 34 8.42 0.46 9.62
N ALA A 35 9.51 -0.27 9.79
CA ALA A 35 10.42 -0.60 8.70
C ALA A 35 9.72 -1.43 7.63
N ASP A 36 8.89 -2.41 8.02
CA ASP A 36 8.15 -3.24 7.06
C ASP A 36 7.18 -2.41 6.20
N ILE A 37 6.56 -1.39 6.78
CA ILE A 37 5.65 -0.49 6.05
C ILE A 37 6.43 0.46 5.14
N GLU A 38 7.59 0.96 5.59
CA GLU A 38 8.48 1.78 4.76
C GLU A 38 9.05 0.97 3.58
N GLU A 39 9.42 -0.29 3.81
CA GLU A 39 9.87 -1.23 2.78
C GLU A 39 8.75 -1.55 1.78
N LEU A 40 7.52 -1.76 2.26
CA LEU A 40 6.35 -1.92 1.39
C LEU A 40 6.14 -0.68 0.51
N CYS A 41 6.22 0.53 1.08
CA CYS A 41 6.11 1.78 0.32
C CYS A 41 7.19 1.87 -0.76
N ALA A 42 8.46 1.61 -0.39
CA ALA A 42 9.58 1.65 -1.32
C ALA A 42 9.43 0.61 -2.44
N THR A 43 8.97 -0.60 -2.12
CA THR A 43 8.76 -1.67 -3.11
C THR A 43 7.69 -1.29 -4.12
N VAL A 44 6.54 -0.79 -3.66
CA VAL A 44 5.44 -0.39 -4.54
C VAL A 44 5.84 0.81 -5.40
N GLN A 45 6.59 1.77 -4.83
CA GLN A 45 7.12 2.90 -5.59
C GLN A 45 8.14 2.45 -6.66
N ALA A 46 9.04 1.53 -6.34
CA ALA A 46 10.00 0.99 -7.31
C ALA A 46 9.29 0.34 -8.50
N ARG A 47 8.26 -0.47 -8.24
CA ARG A 47 7.43 -1.10 -9.28
C ARG A 47 6.68 -0.09 -10.15
N ALA A 48 6.23 1.02 -9.56
CA ALA A 48 5.61 2.10 -10.32
C ALA A 48 6.60 2.86 -11.21
N THR A 49 7.91 2.78 -10.92
CA THR A 49 8.96 3.56 -11.60
C THR A 49 9.73 2.74 -12.64
N ASP A 50 10.01 1.46 -12.34
CA ASP A 50 10.71 0.52 -13.23
C ASP A 50 9.84 -0.71 -13.51
N GLN A 51 8.87 -0.55 -14.42
CA GLN A 51 8.01 -1.65 -14.85
C GLN A 51 8.73 -2.71 -15.68
N ALA A 52 9.85 -2.36 -16.33
CA ALA A 52 10.55 -3.27 -17.23
C ALA A 52 11.25 -4.41 -16.47
N HIS A 53 11.61 -4.17 -15.20
CA HIS A 53 12.23 -5.16 -14.32
C HIS A 53 11.29 -5.72 -13.24
N ASP A 54 9.99 -5.39 -13.28
CA ASP A 54 9.03 -5.95 -12.33
C ASP A 54 8.72 -7.42 -12.69
N PRO A 55 8.96 -8.40 -11.79
CA PRO A 55 8.58 -9.79 -12.01
C PRO A 55 7.06 -9.98 -12.19
N LEU A 56 6.25 -9.00 -11.78
CA LEU A 56 4.79 -9.03 -11.94
C LEU A 56 4.36 -7.88 -12.86
N PRO A 57 4.02 -8.14 -14.15
CA PRO A 57 3.63 -7.08 -15.07
C PRO A 57 2.34 -6.43 -14.59
N CYS A 58 2.43 -5.15 -14.23
CA CYS A 58 1.31 -4.31 -13.80
C CYS A 58 1.02 -3.23 -14.85
N ALA A 59 -0.22 -2.73 -14.91
CA ALA A 59 -0.52 -1.57 -15.74
C ALA A 59 0.06 -0.30 -15.08
N ALA A 60 0.77 0.56 -15.85
CA ALA A 60 1.49 1.73 -15.33
C ALA A 60 0.64 2.63 -14.43
N LYS A 61 -0.59 2.95 -14.89
CA LYS A 61 -1.52 3.78 -14.12
C LYS A 61 -1.94 3.12 -12.81
N SER A 62 -2.18 1.81 -12.83
CA SER A 62 -2.55 1.04 -11.63
C SER A 62 -1.39 0.98 -10.64
N ALA A 63 -0.15 0.83 -11.11
CA ALA A 63 1.05 0.84 -10.28
C ALA A 63 1.26 2.20 -9.59
N GLN A 64 1.09 3.30 -10.34
CA GLN A 64 1.18 4.66 -9.81
C GLN A 64 0.07 4.97 -8.79
N ALA A 65 -1.15 4.52 -9.07
CA ALA A 65 -2.27 4.66 -8.14
C ALA A 65 -2.00 3.89 -6.84
N ALA A 66 -1.51 2.65 -6.94
CA ALA A 66 -1.13 1.84 -5.79
C ALA A 66 -0.01 2.48 -4.97
N ALA A 67 1.04 3.02 -5.61
CA ALA A 67 2.11 3.73 -4.93
C ALA A 67 1.60 4.95 -4.16
N SER A 68 0.69 5.72 -4.76
CA SER A 68 0.08 6.89 -4.13
C SER A 68 -0.80 6.52 -2.93
N GLU A 69 -1.54 5.41 -3.00
CA GLU A 69 -2.38 4.92 -1.90
C GLU A 69 -1.54 4.40 -0.74
N ILE A 70 -0.54 3.56 -1.04
CA ILE A 70 0.36 2.98 -0.05
C ILE A 70 1.16 4.08 0.66
N ALA A 71 1.59 5.13 -0.04
CA ALA A 71 2.23 6.29 0.57
C ALA A 71 1.32 6.97 1.59
N ARG A 72 0.05 7.22 1.24
CA ARG A 72 -0.95 7.80 2.17
C ARG A 72 -1.19 6.92 3.40
N ILE A 73 -1.21 5.60 3.23
CA ILE A 73 -1.31 4.65 4.34
C ILE A 73 -0.06 4.71 5.23
N GLY A 74 1.13 4.72 4.62
CA GLY A 74 2.41 4.86 5.32
C GLY A 74 2.46 6.12 6.17
N ASP A 75 2.05 7.26 5.61
CA ASP A 75 1.97 8.53 6.33
C ASP A 75 0.98 8.46 7.49
N TYR A 76 -0.25 7.99 7.25
CA TYR A 76 -1.26 7.84 8.31
C TYR A 76 -0.77 6.94 9.44
N VAL A 77 -0.17 5.79 9.11
CA VAL A 77 0.38 4.86 10.10
C VAL A 77 1.55 5.49 10.85
N GLY A 78 2.40 6.23 10.14
CA GLY A 78 3.49 7.02 10.71
C GLY A 78 2.98 8.06 11.72
N HIS A 79 1.92 8.80 11.41
CA HIS A 79 1.36 9.79 12.33
C HIS A 79 0.61 9.15 13.51
N ARG A 80 -0.21 8.12 13.24
CA ARG A 80 -1.07 7.49 14.25
C ARG A 80 -0.32 6.54 15.19
N TYR A 81 0.69 5.84 14.70
CA TYR A 81 1.43 4.82 15.45
C TYR A 81 2.94 5.12 15.55
N GLY A 82 3.40 6.28 15.06
CA GLY A 82 4.81 6.73 15.11
C GLY A 82 5.21 7.35 16.44
N GLY A 83 5.13 6.54 17.50
CA GLY A 83 5.91 6.73 18.72
C GLY A 83 6.82 5.54 19.02
N LYS A 84 6.60 4.41 18.34
CA LYS A 84 7.38 3.17 18.50
C LYS A 84 8.53 3.15 17.49
N HIS A 85 9.49 4.04 17.67
CA HIS A 85 10.82 3.81 17.11
C HIS A 85 11.36 2.54 17.76
N ARG A 86 11.88 1.61 16.96
CA ARG A 86 12.72 0.52 17.44
C ARG A 86 13.79 1.19 18.32
N ARG A 87 13.78 0.96 19.64
CA ARG A 87 14.97 1.27 20.44
C ARG A 87 16.08 0.47 19.77
N ALA A 88 17.08 1.16 19.24
CA ALA A 88 18.30 0.51 18.81
C ALA A 88 18.81 -0.26 20.03
N ASN A 89 18.81 -1.57 19.92
CA ASN A 89 19.56 -2.45 20.81
C ASN A 89 20.76 -2.93 19.99
#